data_AF-A0A5P2X8L3-F1
#
_entry.id   AF-A0A5P2X8L3-F1
#
_cell.length_a   1.000
_cell.length_b   1.000
_cell.length_c   1.000
_cell.angle_alpha   90.00
_cell.angle_beta   90.00
_cell.angle_gamma   90.00
#
_symmetry.space_group_name_H-M   'P 1'
#
loop_
_entity.id
_entity.type
_entity.pdbx_description
1 polymer ?
#
loop_
_entity_poly.entity_id
_entity_poly.type
_entity_poly.pdbx_seq_one_letter_code
_entity_poly.pdbx_strand_id
1 'polypeptide(L)' 'MSVTQQFLLDSYRAAQHGQAAPPAPGVHDWQVVREVRDYGRFNAVIHERPARGRLRAALHRLLSGLREGGVRTPRPLP' A
#
# COMPACT_ATOMS: atom_id res chain seq x y z
N MET A 1 17.80 -7.28 -10.38
CA MET A 1 18.07 -6.69 -9.04
C MET A 1 16.83 -5.95 -8.58
N SER A 2 16.49 -6.00 -7.28
CA SER A 2 15.30 -5.31 -6.73
C SER A 2 15.65 -3.96 -6.10
N VAL A 3 14.69 -3.03 -6.07
CA VAL A 3 14.86 -1.68 -5.49
C VAL A 3 15.24 -1.75 -4.00
N THR A 4 14.65 -2.68 -3.26
CA THR A 4 14.96 -2.89 -1.85
C THR A 4 16.38 -3.41 -1.65
N GLN A 5 16.87 -4.31 -2.51
CA GLN A 5 18.24 -4.81 -2.44
C GLN A 5 19.26 -3.70 -2.70
N GLN A 6 19.01 -2.86 -3.70
CA GLN A 6 19.87 -1.71 -4.01
C GLN A 6 19.91 -0.71 -2.84
N PHE A 7 18.75 -0.40 -2.26
CA PHE A 7 18.63 0.48 -1.10
C PHE A 7 19.44 0.00 0.10
N LEU A 8 19.47 -1.31 0.37
CA LEU A 8 20.26 -1.88 1.46
C LEU A 8 21.77 -1.72 1.22
N LEU A 9 22.22 -1.86 -0.03
CA LEU A 9 23.63 -1.67 -0.38
C LEU A 9 24.03 -0.19 -0.30
N ASP A 10 23.18 0.71 -0.78
CA ASP A 10 23.45 2.15 -0.76
C ASP A 10 23.38 2.73 0.64
N SER A 11 22.49 2.23 1.50
CA SER A 11 22.46 2.61 2.92
C SER A 11 23.69 2.12 3.68
N TYR A 12 24.14 0.89 3.43
CA TYR A 12 25.39 0.38 3.98
C TYR A 12 26.59 1.23 3.53
N ARG A 13 26.67 1.56 2.23
CA ARG A 13 27.73 2.42 1.69
C ARG A 13 27.69 3.82 2.30
N ALA A 14 26.51 4.42 2.42
CA ALA A 14 26.34 5.75 3.02
C ALA A 14 26.81 5.77 4.48
N ALA A 15 26.49 4.73 5.26
CA ALA A 15 26.95 4.57 6.63
C ALA A 15 28.48 4.47 6.72
N GLN A 16 29.12 3.71 5.82
CA GLN A 16 30.58 3.56 5.78
C GLN A 16 31.31 4.88 5.42
N HIS A 17 30.68 5.77 4.66
CA HIS A 17 31.26 7.06 4.25
C HIS A 17 30.78 8.24 5.10
N GLY A 18 29.98 8.01 6.16
CA GLY A 18 29.41 9.09 6.99
C GLY A 18 28.44 10.00 6.23
N GLN A 19 27.85 9.50 5.14
CA GLN A 19 26.92 10.23 4.30
C GLN A 19 25.47 10.01 4.78
N ALA A 20 24.59 10.95 4.45
CA ALA A 20 23.17 10.83 4.76
C ALA A 20 22.58 9.58 4.10
N ALA A 21 21.77 8.83 4.85
CA ALA A 21 21.13 7.63 4.33
C ALA A 21 20.18 7.99 3.16
N PRO A 22 20.13 7.16 2.11
CA PRO A 22 19.18 7.36 1.02
C PRO A 22 17.74 7.33 1.56
N PRO A 23 16.80 8.04 0.92
CA PRO A 23 15.40 8.01 1.31
C PRO A 23 14.86 6.59 1.15
N ALA A 24 14.09 6.13 2.16
CA ALA A 24 13.53 4.78 2.12
C ALA A 24 12.62 4.61 0.88
N PRO A 25 12.73 3.49 0.17
CA PRO A 25 11.85 3.19 -0.95
C PRO A 25 10.41 3.06 -0.43
N GLY A 26 9.45 3.59 -1.18
CA GLY A 26 8.02 3.53 -0.80
C GLY A 26 7.49 4.70 0.01
N VAL A 27 8.34 5.63 0.49
CA VAL A 27 7.87 6.80 1.28
C VAL A 27 6.92 7.69 0.47
N HIS A 28 7.16 7.84 -0.83
CA HIS A 28 6.34 8.66 -1.73
C HIS A 28 5.28 7.85 -2.49
N ASP A 29 5.38 6.52 -2.50
CA ASP A 29 4.46 5.66 -3.25
C ASP A 29 3.04 5.74 -2.69
N TRP A 30 2.91 5.96 -1.37
CA TRP A 30 1.60 6.15 -0.75
C TRP A 30 0.89 7.44 -1.20
N GLN A 31 1.65 8.49 -1.49
CA GLN A 31 1.10 9.73 -2.03
C GLN A 31 0.58 9.51 -3.45
N VAL A 32 1.34 8.79 -4.28
CA VAL A 32 0.91 8.39 -5.63
C VAL A 32 -0.35 7.52 -5.57
N VAL A 33 -0.42 6.55 -4.66
CA VAL A 33 -1.62 5.71 -4.46
C VAL A 33 -2.83 6.55 -4.05
N ARG A 34 -2.64 7.56 -3.19
CA ARG A 34 -3.71 8.48 -2.79
C ARG A 34 -4.20 9.31 -3.98
N GLU A 35 -3.29 9.86 -4.77
CA GLU A 35 -3.62 10.68 -5.92
C GLU A 35 -4.37 9.88 -7.00
N VAL A 36 -3.94 8.66 -7.30
CA VAL A 36 -4.65 7.75 -8.22
C VAL A 36 -6.06 7.45 -7.72
N ARG A 37 -6.23 7.25 -6.40
CA ARG A 37 -7.54 7.03 -5.79
C ARG A 37 -8.44 8.27 -5.93
N ASP A 38 -7.89 9.46 -5.74
CA ASP A 38 -8.62 10.71 -5.85
C ASP A 38 -8.98 11.03 -7.30
N TYR A 39 -8.09 10.75 -8.24
CA TYR A 39 -8.37 10.80 -9.68
C TYR A 39 -9.53 9.87 -10.06
N GLY A 40 -9.53 8.62 -9.57
CA GLY A 40 -10.65 7.70 -9.79
C GLY A 40 -11.97 8.21 -9.21
N ARG A 41 -11.94 8.90 -8.07
CA ARG A 41 -13.14 9.52 -7.46
C ARG A 41 -13.66 10.67 -8.32
N PHE A 42 -12.77 11.55 -8.78
CA PHE A 42 -13.13 12.66 -9.66
C PHE A 42 -13.72 12.15 -10.98
N ASN A 43 -13.08 11.15 -11.57
CA ASN A 43 -13.51 10.58 -12.84
C ASN A 43 -14.90 9.90 -12.74
N ALA A 44 -15.22 9.32 -11.59
CA ALA A 44 -16.57 8.79 -11.33
C ALA A 44 -17.66 9.87 -11.28
N VAL A 45 -17.33 11.08 -10.82
CA VAL A 45 -18.26 12.24 -10.81
C VAL A 45 -18.48 12.74 -12.23
N ILE A 46 -17.42 12.90 -13.02
CA ILE A 46 -17.51 13.35 -14.42
C ILE A 46 -18.38 12.42 -15.27
N HIS A 47 -18.30 11.10 -15.03
CA HIS A 47 -19.09 10.12 -15.78
C HIS A 47 -20.50 9.90 -15.22
N GLU A 48 -20.96 10.75 -14.30
CA GLU A 48 -22.27 10.63 -13.62
C GLU A 48 -22.54 9.23 -13.09
N ARG A 49 -21.48 8.46 -12.80
CA ARG A 49 -21.61 7.06 -12.46
C ARG A 49 -22.21 7.00 -11.05
N PRO A 50 -23.42 6.46 -10.86
CA PRO A 50 -23.98 6.29 -9.54
C PRO A 50 -23.01 5.44 -8.72
N ALA A 51 -22.98 5.64 -7.39
CA ALA A 51 -21.97 5.16 -6.44
C ALA A 51 -21.76 3.62 -6.35
N ARG A 52 -22.15 2.85 -7.36
CA ARG A 52 -21.86 1.42 -7.60
C ARG A 52 -20.38 1.08 -7.44
N GLY A 53 -19.46 1.99 -7.77
CA GLY A 53 -18.02 1.80 -7.52
C GLY A 53 -17.67 1.71 -6.02
N ARG A 54 -18.31 2.54 -5.18
CA ARG A 54 -18.14 2.50 -3.71
C ARG A 54 -18.76 1.23 -3.12
N LEU A 55 -19.93 0.83 -3.61
CA LEU A 55 -20.56 -0.43 -3.24
C LEU A 55 -19.67 -1.62 -3.60
N ARG A 56 -19.12 -1.67 -4.82
CA ARG A 56 -18.25 -2.76 -5.27
C ARG A 56 -16.94 -2.81 -4.48
N ALA A 57 -16.33 -1.66 -4.16
CA ALA A 57 -15.13 -1.59 -3.33
C ALA A 57 -15.40 -1.99 -1.87
N ALA A 58 -16.54 -1.57 -1.31
CA ALA A 58 -16.98 -1.97 0.03
C ALA A 58 -17.28 -3.48 0.10
N LEU A 59 -17.98 -4.02 -0.90
CA LEU A 59 -18.22 -5.47 -1.06
C LEU A 59 -16.91 -6.23 -1.17
N HIS A 60 -15.96 -5.76 -1.98
CA HIS A 60 -14.66 -6.40 -2.10
C HIS A 60 -13.93 -6.41 -0.75
N ARG A 61 -13.92 -5.28 -0.01
CA ARG A 61 -13.31 -5.20 1.32
C ARG A 61 -13.99 -6.13 2.34
N LEU A 62 -15.32 -6.22 2.32
CA LEU A 62 -16.08 -7.13 3.18
C LEU A 62 -15.75 -8.59 2.86
N LEU A 63 -15.76 -8.97 1.58
CA LEU A 63 -15.42 -10.32 1.14
C LEU A 63 -13.97 -10.68 1.43
N SER A 64 -13.04 -9.72 1.33
CA SER A 64 -11.63 -9.91 1.69
C SER A 64 -11.48 -10.17 3.19
N GLY A 65 -12.16 -9.37 4.03
CA GLY A 65 -12.13 -9.54 5.48
C GLY A 65 -12.81 -10.83 5.96
N LEU A 66 -13.86 -11.28 5.28
CA LEU A 66 -14.49 -12.58 5.55
C LEU A 66 -13.59 -13.76 5.17
N ARG A 67 -12.78 -13.60 4.12
CA ARG A 67 -11.81 -14.62 3.67
C ARG A 67 -10.61 -14.73 4.61
N GLU A 68 -10.23 -13.64 5.27
CA GLU A 68 -9.18 -13.60 6.30
C GLU A 68 -9.70 -13.97 7.71
N GLY A 69 -11.00 -13.81 7.98
CA GLY A 69 -11.64 -14.13 9.26
C GLY A 69 -11.64 -15.61 9.66
N GLY A 70 -11.20 -16.52 8.76
CA GLY A 70 -11.08 -17.95 9.01
C GLY A 70 -9.76 -18.41 9.64
N VAL A 71 -8.74 -17.55 9.73
CA VAL A 71 -7.43 -17.91 10.31
C VAL A 71 -7.24 -17.21 11.66
N ARG A 72 -8.17 -17.45 12.59
CA ARG A 72 -7.89 -17.33 14.02
C ARG A 72 -7.47 -18.71 14.51
N THR A 73 -6.22 -19.08 14.26
CA THR A 73 -5.60 -20.17 15.01
C THR A 73 -5.59 -19.75 16.50
N PRO A 74 -6.22 -20.52 17.40
CA PRO A 74 -6.10 -20.24 18.82
C PRO A 74 -4.63 -20.42 19.20
N ARG A 75 -4.06 -19.35 19.75
CA ARG A 75 -2.73 -19.31 20.36
C ARG A 75 -2.72 -20.34 21.50
N PRO A 76 -1.86 -21.37 21.50
CA PRO A 76 -1.67 -22.16 22.70
C PRO A 76 -1.03 -21.26 23.75
N LEU A 77 -1.70 -21.12 24.90
CA LEU A 77 -1.11 -20.58 26.13
C LEU A 77 -0.16 -21.64 26.73
N PRO A 78 0.88 -21.21 27.47
CA PRO A 78 2.05 -22.03 27.81
C PRO A 78 1.72 -23.29 28.62
#